data_AF-A0A965AAY6-F1
#
_entry.id   AF-A0A965AAY6-F1
#
_cell.length_a   1.000
_cell.length_b   1.000
_cell.length_c   1.000
_cell.angle_alpha   90.00
_cell.angle_beta   90.00
_cell.angle_gamma   90.00
#
_symmetry.space_group_name_H-M   'P 1'
#
loop_
_entity.id
_entity.type
_entity.pdbx_description
1 polymer ?
#
loop_
_entity_poly.entity_id
_entity_poly.type
_entity_poly.pdbx_seq_one_letter_code
_entity_poly.pdbx_strand_id
1 'polypeptide(L)'
;MTGKVFTAIQILLATLLLSCLPEPLPVDDIPKLETKIVVSSQIIPNTGLVVFVSRSIGALDAGDDSDPENLIAQIAISDAVVTLQVDETLDTLENLGNGLYGNIILDWQNNVDYTLTVNTTSLGSVSAVTRLPDFVSFNEVSATIFDNGFDSLAQISYRLTDPIGENYYMINVQRFRSSQELSSLVNPRIFTRLFDDKAFDGEEKGETFNVLFQEFSEGDSIAVSMANISKAYYDFLKVRSDNRFSFVEFAGEPINYPTNVQGGYGFFNLHTPDVRVFILD
;
A
#
# COMPACT_ATOMS: atom_id res chain seq x y z
N MET A 1 14.97 -72.05 14.97
CA MET A 1 14.21 -71.67 13.75
C MET A 1 13.37 -70.39 13.91
N THR A 2 13.32 -69.77 15.10
CA THR A 2 12.45 -68.61 15.40
C THR A 2 13.01 -67.25 14.98
N GLY A 3 14.34 -67.07 14.94
CA GLY A 3 14.96 -65.78 14.57
C GLY A 3 14.77 -65.38 13.10
N LYS A 4 14.86 -66.34 12.16
CA LYS A 4 14.77 -66.05 10.71
C LYS A 4 13.36 -65.65 10.25
N VAL A 5 12.32 -66.14 10.92
CA VAL A 5 10.92 -65.80 10.61
C VAL A 5 10.58 -64.39 11.07
N PHE A 6 11.13 -63.97 12.22
CA PHE A 6 10.90 -62.63 12.76
C PHE A 6 11.52 -61.53 11.87
N THR A 7 12.71 -61.79 11.31
CA THR A 7 13.37 -60.87 10.38
C THR A 7 12.62 -60.76 9.05
N ALA A 8 12.05 -61.85 8.54
CA ALA A 8 11.27 -61.84 7.30
C ALA A 8 9.96 -61.03 7.45
N ILE A 9 9.30 -61.13 8.62
CA ILE A 9 8.07 -60.38 8.91
C ILE A 9 8.35 -58.88 9.03
N GLN A 10 9.47 -58.48 9.64
CA GLN A 10 9.83 -57.06 9.73
C GLN A 10 10.17 -56.43 8.37
N ILE A 11 10.85 -57.18 7.49
CA ILE A 11 11.14 -56.71 6.12
C ILE A 11 9.85 -56.56 5.32
N LEU A 12 8.93 -57.52 5.42
CA LEU A 12 7.64 -57.48 4.72
C LEU A 12 6.76 -56.31 5.20
N LEU A 13 6.75 -56.03 6.51
CA LEU A 13 5.98 -54.93 7.08
C LEU A 13 6.56 -53.56 6.69
N ALA A 14 7.89 -53.43 6.58
CA ALA A 14 8.54 -52.22 6.10
C ALA A 14 8.24 -51.94 4.61
N THR A 15 8.16 -52.99 3.78
CA THR A 15 7.80 -52.83 2.35
C THR A 15 6.34 -52.47 2.11
N LEU A 16 5.43 -52.92 2.99
CA LEU A 16 4.00 -52.55 2.92
C LEU A 16 3.73 -51.11 3.35
N LEU A 17 4.58 -50.54 4.23
CA LEU A 17 4.47 -49.14 4.63
C LEU A 17 4.96 -48.17 3.54
N LEU A 18 5.92 -48.58 2.71
CA LEU A 18 6.41 -47.77 1.59
C LEU A 18 5.47 -47.79 0.38
N SER A 19 4.62 -48.81 0.21
CA SER A 19 3.67 -48.89 -0.92
C SER A 19 2.36 -48.13 -0.69
N CYS A 20 2.18 -47.51 0.47
CA CYS A 20 1.02 -46.70 0.82
C CYS A 20 1.25 -45.19 0.65
N LEU A 21 2.42 -44.76 0.18
CA LEU A 21 2.62 -43.38 -0.25
C LEU A 21 2.10 -43.25 -1.69
N PRO A 22 0.94 -42.60 -1.91
CA PRO A 22 0.48 -42.34 -3.26
C PRO A 22 1.53 -41.52 -4.00
N GLU A 23 1.69 -41.78 -5.30
CA GLU A 23 2.55 -40.96 -6.14
C GLU A 23 2.13 -39.48 -6.00
N PRO A 24 3.08 -38.56 -5.79
CA PRO A 24 2.77 -37.14 -5.76
C PRO A 24 2.05 -36.78 -7.05
N LEU A 25 0.91 -36.10 -6.94
CA LEU A 25 0.18 -35.65 -8.10
C LEU A 25 1.10 -34.74 -8.94
N PRO A 26 1.27 -35.00 -10.25
CA PRO A 26 2.04 -34.12 -11.11
C PRO A 26 1.31 -32.77 -11.20
N VAL A 27 1.92 -31.74 -10.62
CA VAL A 27 1.45 -30.34 -10.63
C VAL A 27 2.29 -29.47 -11.58
N ASP A 28 2.93 -30.08 -12.58
CA ASP A 28 3.86 -29.42 -13.49
C ASP A 28 3.18 -28.54 -14.55
N ASP A 29 1.87 -28.74 -14.80
CA ASP A 29 1.10 -28.04 -15.84
C ASP A 29 0.27 -26.84 -15.32
N ILE A 30 0.49 -26.38 -14.09
CA ILE A 30 -0.15 -25.15 -13.60
C ILE A 30 0.62 -23.96 -14.19
N PRO A 31 -0.02 -23.06 -14.97
CA PRO A 31 0.63 -21.86 -15.48
C PRO A 31 1.20 -21.06 -14.31
N LYS A 32 2.53 -20.99 -14.21
CA LYS A 32 3.17 -20.11 -13.24
C LYS A 32 2.92 -18.68 -13.67
N LEU A 33 2.30 -17.88 -12.80
CA LEU A 33 2.16 -16.46 -13.04
C LEU A 33 3.56 -15.87 -13.24
N GLU A 34 3.75 -15.17 -14.37
CA GLU A 34 4.96 -14.43 -14.63
C GLU A 34 5.11 -13.32 -13.58
N THR A 35 6.21 -13.36 -12.83
CA THR A 35 6.52 -12.33 -11.84
C THR A 35 6.77 -10.99 -12.54
N LYS A 36 6.08 -9.94 -12.09
CA LYS A 36 6.26 -8.57 -12.59
C LYS A 36 6.74 -7.63 -11.49
N ILE A 37 7.30 -6.50 -11.91
CA ILE A 37 7.67 -5.40 -11.00
C ILE A 37 6.38 -4.73 -10.51
N VAL A 38 6.32 -4.46 -9.21
CA VAL A 38 5.26 -3.70 -8.54
C VAL A 38 5.86 -2.43 -7.98
N VAL A 39 5.22 -1.29 -8.25
CA VAL A 39 5.66 0.03 -7.78
C VAL A 39 4.62 0.63 -6.85
N SER A 40 5.06 1.18 -5.73
CA SER A 40 4.27 2.06 -4.87
C SER A 40 5.10 3.25 -4.47
N SER A 41 4.50 4.42 -4.30
CA SER A 41 5.23 5.63 -3.90
C SER A 41 4.48 6.45 -2.86
N GLN A 42 5.25 7.22 -2.09
CA GLN A 42 4.75 8.14 -1.08
C GLN A 42 5.72 9.33 -0.95
N ILE A 43 5.17 10.55 -0.87
CA ILE A 43 5.94 11.72 -0.44
C ILE A 43 5.87 11.81 1.08
N ILE A 44 7.03 11.96 1.69
CA ILE A 44 7.16 12.25 3.12
C ILE A 44 7.48 13.74 3.26
N PRO A 45 6.62 14.54 3.93
CA PRO A 45 6.86 15.96 4.14
C PRO A 45 8.25 16.23 4.73
N ASN A 46 8.99 17.16 4.13
CA ASN A 46 10.35 17.56 4.52
C ASN A 46 11.45 16.48 4.43
N THR A 47 11.12 15.27 3.96
CA THR A 47 12.10 14.17 3.79
C THR A 47 12.30 13.83 2.32
N GLY A 48 11.23 13.86 1.52
CA GLY A 48 11.31 13.61 0.07
C GLY A 48 10.44 12.44 -0.40
N LEU A 49 10.70 11.98 -1.62
CA LEU A 49 10.00 10.83 -2.21
C LEU A 49 10.59 9.51 -1.72
N VAL A 50 9.71 8.56 -1.41
CA VAL A 50 10.04 7.15 -1.23
C VAL A 50 9.24 6.31 -2.23
N VAL A 51 9.92 5.40 -2.90
CA VAL A 51 9.37 4.43 -3.84
C VAL A 51 9.69 3.03 -3.33
N PHE A 52 8.66 2.23 -3.12
CA PHE A 52 8.79 0.81 -2.85
C PHE A 52 8.68 0.03 -4.16
N VAL A 53 9.69 -0.79 -4.43
CA VAL A 53 9.80 -1.65 -5.60
C VAL A 53 9.83 -3.10 -5.14
N SER A 54 8.84 -3.88 -5.59
CA SER A 54 8.70 -5.28 -5.21
C SER A 54 8.33 -6.18 -6.39
N ARG A 55 8.28 -7.48 -6.13
CA ARG A 55 7.80 -8.52 -7.03
C ARG A 55 6.32 -8.77 -6.79
N SER A 56 5.58 -9.07 -7.85
CA SER A 56 4.22 -9.60 -7.72
C SER A 56 4.26 -11.00 -7.12
N ILE A 57 3.38 -11.27 -6.16
CA ILE A 57 3.20 -12.58 -5.54
C ILE A 57 2.01 -13.32 -6.15
N GLY A 58 2.10 -14.64 -6.25
CA GLY A 58 0.96 -15.49 -6.58
C GLY A 58 0.07 -15.75 -5.37
N ALA A 59 -1.16 -16.21 -5.61
CA ALA A 59 -2.12 -16.54 -4.55
C ALA A 59 -1.65 -17.65 -3.60
N LEU A 60 -0.63 -18.42 -3.98
CA LEU A 60 -0.05 -19.48 -3.17
C LEU A 60 1.14 -19.01 -2.31
N ASP A 61 1.65 -17.80 -2.55
CA ASP A 61 2.84 -17.27 -1.89
C ASP A 61 2.51 -16.46 -0.62
N ALA A 62 1.25 -16.02 -0.46
CA ALA A 62 0.76 -15.32 0.74
C ALA A 62 -0.42 -16.08 1.36
N GLY A 63 -0.15 -16.79 2.45
CA GLY A 63 -1.18 -17.43 3.29
C GLY A 63 -1.53 -16.59 4.53
N ASP A 64 -2.63 -16.94 5.19
CA ASP A 64 -3.13 -16.23 6.39
C ASP A 64 -2.13 -16.20 7.57
N ASP A 65 -1.16 -17.12 7.60
CA ASP A 65 -0.11 -17.20 8.62
C ASP A 65 1.18 -16.44 8.24
N SER A 66 1.21 -15.73 7.10
CA SER A 66 2.41 -15.00 6.68
C SER A 66 2.60 -13.72 7.49
N ASP A 67 3.78 -13.60 8.12
CA ASP A 67 4.20 -12.35 8.78
C ASP A 67 4.44 -11.26 7.71
N PRO A 68 3.70 -10.14 7.74
CA PRO A 68 3.80 -9.08 6.74
C PRO A 68 5.23 -8.52 6.56
N GLU A 69 6.02 -8.41 7.63
CA GLU A 69 7.39 -7.86 7.55
C GLU A 69 8.31 -8.83 6.79
N ASN A 70 8.17 -10.12 7.09
CA ASN A 70 8.90 -11.18 6.40
C ASN A 70 8.47 -11.32 4.93
N LEU A 71 7.17 -11.13 4.64
CA LEU A 71 6.68 -11.13 3.26
C LEU A 71 7.25 -9.95 2.47
N ILE A 72 7.25 -8.74 3.04
CA ILE A 72 7.84 -7.53 2.42
C ILE A 72 9.32 -7.77 2.07
N ALA A 73 10.10 -8.33 3.00
CA ALA A 73 11.50 -8.63 2.77
C ALA A 73 11.73 -9.63 1.63
N GLN A 74 10.83 -10.62 1.47
CA GLN A 74 10.92 -11.64 0.41
C GLN A 74 10.60 -11.09 -0.98
N ILE A 75 9.68 -10.13 -1.07
CA ILE A 75 9.23 -9.58 -2.35
C ILE A 75 10.02 -8.34 -2.78
N ALA A 76 10.78 -7.73 -1.86
CA ALA A 76 11.56 -6.53 -2.12
C ALA A 76 12.58 -6.71 -3.26
N ILE A 77 12.67 -5.73 -4.16
CA ILE A 77 13.68 -5.68 -5.21
C ILE A 77 14.74 -4.65 -4.83
N SER A 78 15.92 -5.12 -4.42
CA SER A 78 17.00 -4.24 -3.93
C SER A 78 18.14 -4.03 -4.95
N ASP A 79 18.01 -4.51 -6.19
CA ASP A 79 19.01 -4.37 -7.26
C ASP A 79 18.56 -3.44 -8.40
N ALA A 80 17.53 -2.62 -8.17
CA ALA A 80 16.99 -1.75 -9.19
C ALA A 80 17.77 -0.42 -9.28
N VAL A 81 17.82 0.14 -10.48
CA VAL A 81 18.14 1.56 -10.71
C VAL A 81 16.81 2.29 -10.90
N VAL A 82 16.49 3.15 -9.94
CA VAL A 82 15.24 3.91 -9.92
C VAL A 82 15.54 5.36 -10.21
N THR A 83 14.92 5.92 -11.24
CA THR A 83 15.13 7.31 -11.65
C THR A 83 13.82 8.06 -11.72
N LEU A 84 13.84 9.33 -11.36
CA LEU A 84 12.74 10.26 -11.52
C LEU A 84 13.14 11.36 -12.49
N GLN A 85 12.34 11.57 -13.53
CA GLN A 85 12.54 12.63 -14.50
C GLN A 85 11.44 13.68 -14.36
N VAL A 86 11.85 14.95 -14.35
CA VAL A 86 10.98 16.12 -14.47
C VAL A 86 11.63 17.07 -15.47
N ASP A 87 10.92 17.37 -16.56
CA ASP A 87 11.46 18.09 -17.72
C ASP A 87 12.81 17.50 -18.22
N GLU A 88 13.88 18.29 -18.19
CA GLU A 88 15.24 17.89 -18.57
C GLU A 88 16.07 17.35 -17.39
N THR A 89 15.55 17.42 -16.17
CA THR A 89 16.23 16.96 -14.95
C THR A 89 15.93 15.48 -14.72
N LEU A 90 17.00 14.69 -14.55
CA LEU A 90 16.93 13.26 -14.24
C LEU A 90 17.70 12.99 -12.96
N ASP A 91 17.00 12.56 -11.93
CA ASP A 91 17.58 12.19 -10.64
C ASP A 91 17.50 10.68 -10.43
N THR A 92 18.49 10.11 -9.74
CA THR A 92 18.52 8.70 -9.35
C THR A 92 18.24 8.58 -7.86
N LEU A 93 17.26 7.75 -7.49
CA LEU A 93 16.88 7.55 -6.10
C LEU A 93 17.91 6.64 -5.42
N GLU A 94 18.27 6.99 -4.18
CA GLU A 94 19.17 6.18 -3.36
C GLU A 94 18.47 4.92 -2.90
N ASN A 95 19.16 3.78 -2.92
CA ASN A 95 18.65 2.54 -2.36
C ASN A 95 18.74 2.59 -0.83
N LEU A 96 17.59 2.55 -0.17
CA LEU A 96 17.44 2.60 1.29
C LEU A 96 17.36 1.19 1.92
N GLY A 97 17.43 0.14 1.10
CA GLY A 97 17.27 -1.26 1.51
C GLY A 97 15.82 -1.73 1.49
N ASN A 98 15.63 -3.05 1.53
CA ASN A 98 14.30 -3.70 1.54
C ASN A 98 13.36 -3.19 0.44
N GLY A 99 13.89 -2.96 -0.76
CA GLY A 99 13.11 -2.50 -1.91
C GLY A 99 12.65 -1.04 -1.83
N LEU A 100 13.10 -0.27 -0.84
CA LEU A 100 12.84 1.16 -0.74
C LEU A 100 13.93 1.95 -1.45
N TYR A 101 13.51 2.90 -2.27
CA TYR A 101 14.37 3.86 -2.96
C TYR A 101 13.87 5.27 -2.67
N GLY A 102 14.75 6.23 -2.42
CA GLY A 102 14.31 7.59 -2.10
C GLY A 102 15.42 8.58 -1.86
N ASN A 103 15.18 9.46 -0.87
CA ASN A 103 16.08 10.52 -0.41
C ASN A 103 16.38 11.61 -1.45
N ILE A 104 15.41 11.91 -2.33
CA ILE A 104 15.50 13.07 -3.21
C ILE A 104 14.65 14.19 -2.63
N ILE A 105 15.31 15.27 -2.22
CA ILE A 105 14.70 16.55 -1.92
C ILE A 105 14.63 17.33 -3.23
N LEU A 106 13.47 17.30 -3.87
CA LEU A 106 13.19 18.11 -5.06
C LEU A 106 12.47 19.39 -4.70
N ASP A 107 12.69 20.42 -5.52
CA ASP A 107 11.79 21.56 -5.59
C ASP A 107 10.54 21.13 -6.37
N TRP A 108 9.61 20.51 -5.64
CA TRP A 108 8.39 19.93 -6.22
C TRP A 108 7.53 21.01 -6.88
N GLN A 109 7.36 20.88 -8.20
CA GLN A 109 6.48 21.73 -8.98
C GLN A 109 5.11 21.08 -9.13
N ASN A 110 4.07 21.81 -8.73
CA ASN A 110 2.69 21.40 -8.93
C ASN A 110 2.33 21.43 -10.42
N ASN A 111 1.39 20.58 -10.81
CA ASN A 111 0.84 20.45 -12.15
C ASN A 111 1.87 20.09 -13.24
N VAL A 112 3.03 19.55 -12.85
CA VAL A 112 4.06 19.02 -13.74
C VAL A 112 4.04 17.49 -13.75
N ASP A 113 4.35 16.91 -14.91
CA ASP A 113 4.44 15.46 -15.08
C ASP A 113 5.81 14.95 -14.65
N TYR A 114 5.80 13.95 -13.77
CA TYR A 114 6.99 13.24 -13.31
C TYR A 114 6.98 11.84 -13.90
N THR A 115 8.11 11.42 -14.46
CA THR A 115 8.30 10.09 -15.02
C THR A 115 9.22 9.27 -14.13
N LEU A 116 8.68 8.24 -13.49
CA LEU A 116 9.45 7.24 -12.77
C LEU A 116 9.87 6.12 -13.73
N THR A 117 11.14 5.75 -13.71
CA THR A 117 11.65 4.55 -14.39
C THR A 117 12.31 3.63 -13.37
N VAL A 118 12.01 2.34 -13.44
CA VAL A 118 12.62 1.30 -12.61
C VAL A 118 13.25 0.28 -13.53
N ASN A 119 14.58 0.15 -13.47
CA ASN A 119 15.34 -0.82 -14.24
C ASN A 119 15.91 -1.88 -13.31
N THR A 120 15.60 -3.14 -13.58
CA THR A 120 16.12 -4.29 -12.82
C THR A 120 16.94 -5.19 -13.73
N THR A 121 17.88 -5.94 -13.16
CA THR A 121 18.68 -6.89 -13.94
C THR A 121 17.89 -8.15 -14.33
N SER A 122 16.88 -8.52 -13.53
CA SER A 122 16.18 -9.80 -13.62
C SER A 122 14.79 -9.74 -14.23
N LEU A 123 14.07 -8.62 -14.09
CA LEU A 123 12.67 -8.47 -14.51
C LEU A 123 12.47 -7.39 -15.59
N GLY A 124 13.57 -6.82 -16.10
CA GLY A 124 13.53 -5.77 -17.12
C GLY A 124 13.19 -4.40 -16.54
N SER A 125 12.48 -3.60 -17.32
CA SER A 125 12.21 -2.18 -17.05
C SER A 125 10.71 -1.89 -17.01
N VAL A 126 10.31 -1.03 -16.07
CA VAL A 126 8.97 -0.44 -16.03
C VAL A 126 9.05 1.08 -15.93
N SER A 127 8.02 1.75 -16.41
CA SER A 127 7.89 3.20 -16.30
C SER A 127 6.49 3.60 -15.85
N ALA A 128 6.38 4.72 -15.16
CA ALA A 128 5.10 5.28 -14.75
C ALA A 128 5.15 6.81 -14.80
N VAL A 129 4.04 7.43 -15.17
CA VAL A 129 3.91 8.89 -15.23
C VAL A 129 2.80 9.32 -14.29
N THR A 130 3.05 10.37 -13.52
CA THR A 130 2.04 10.98 -12.65
C THR A 130 2.26 12.48 -12.57
N ARG A 131 1.19 13.20 -12.25
CA ARG A 131 1.22 14.65 -12.06
C ARG A 131 1.05 14.96 -10.59
N LEU A 132 1.89 15.84 -10.04
CA LEU A 132 1.73 16.34 -8.68
C LEU A 132 0.59 17.38 -8.65
N PRO A 133 -0.52 17.16 -7.94
CA PRO A 133 -1.60 18.15 -7.85
C PRO A 133 -1.21 19.35 -6.99
N ASP A 134 -2.03 20.40 -7.03
CA ASP A 134 -1.85 21.55 -6.15
C ASP A 134 -1.99 21.18 -4.66
N PHE A 135 -1.15 21.79 -3.83
CA PHE A 135 -1.24 21.65 -2.39
C PHE A 135 -2.51 22.33 -1.86
N VAL A 136 -3.30 21.57 -1.10
CA VAL A 136 -4.50 22.08 -0.40
C VAL A 136 -4.35 21.75 1.08
N SER A 137 -4.42 22.77 1.93
CA SER A 137 -4.31 22.66 3.38
C SER A 137 -5.68 22.66 4.06
N PHE A 138 -5.71 22.20 5.30
CA PHE A 138 -6.84 22.47 6.17
C PHE A 138 -6.88 23.97 6.51
N ASN A 139 -8.05 24.59 6.37
CA ASN A 139 -8.32 25.88 6.97
C ASN A 139 -8.46 25.70 8.49
N GLU A 140 -9.23 24.69 8.87
CA GLU A 140 -9.46 24.27 10.26
C GLU A 140 -9.52 22.75 10.31
N VAL A 141 -8.98 22.15 11.36
CA VAL A 141 -9.17 20.73 11.65
C VAL A 141 -9.05 20.47 13.14
N SER A 142 -9.95 19.66 13.68
CA SER A 142 -9.96 19.21 15.06
C SER A 142 -10.26 17.72 15.14
N ALA A 143 -9.80 17.10 16.22
CA ALA A 143 -10.09 15.72 16.53
C ALA A 143 -10.47 15.57 18.00
N THR A 144 -11.57 14.88 18.28
CA THR A 144 -12.07 14.61 19.64
C THR A 144 -12.50 13.16 19.77
N ILE A 145 -12.72 12.67 20.99
CA ILE A 145 -13.39 11.39 21.22
C ILE A 145 -14.89 11.54 20.96
N PHE A 146 -15.46 10.55 20.29
CA PHE A 146 -16.89 10.34 20.18
C PHE A 146 -17.25 8.95 20.74
N ASP A 147 -17.89 8.96 21.89
CA ASP A 147 -18.42 7.76 22.53
C ASP A 147 -19.87 7.52 22.07
N ASN A 148 -20.12 6.38 21.42
CA ASN A 148 -21.45 5.99 20.97
C ASN A 148 -22.19 5.09 21.99
N GLY A 149 -21.61 4.84 23.16
CA GLY A 149 -22.09 3.95 24.22
C GLY A 149 -21.62 2.49 24.10
N PHE A 150 -21.00 2.12 22.97
CA PHE A 150 -20.44 0.79 22.70
C PHE A 150 -18.95 0.86 22.37
N ASP A 151 -18.56 1.83 21.54
CA ASP A 151 -17.20 2.09 21.08
C ASP A 151 -16.82 3.56 21.30
N SER A 152 -15.54 3.80 21.55
CA SER A 152 -14.92 5.13 21.53
C SER A 152 -14.19 5.33 20.20
N LEU A 153 -14.67 6.28 19.40
CA LEU A 153 -14.16 6.56 18.06
C LEU A 153 -13.48 7.94 18.03
N ALA A 154 -12.54 8.14 17.11
CA ALA A 154 -12.05 9.48 16.81
C ALA A 154 -13.07 10.19 15.90
N GLN A 155 -13.51 11.39 16.27
CA GLN A 155 -14.32 12.26 15.44
C GLN A 155 -13.45 13.39 14.88
N ILE A 156 -13.42 13.50 13.56
CA ILE A 156 -12.65 14.52 12.85
C ILE A 156 -13.63 15.54 12.28
N SER A 157 -13.40 16.82 12.58
CA SER A 157 -14.09 17.95 11.95
C SER A 157 -13.07 18.79 11.20
N TYR A 158 -13.35 19.15 9.95
CA TYR A 158 -12.42 19.93 9.13
C TYR A 158 -13.13 20.95 8.26
N ARG A 159 -12.37 21.96 7.81
CA ARG A 159 -12.69 22.90 6.73
C ARG A 159 -11.53 23.02 5.76
N LEU A 160 -11.84 23.20 4.48
CA LEU A 160 -10.88 23.50 3.42
C LEU A 160 -11.49 24.49 2.41
N THR A 161 -10.64 25.22 1.70
CA THR A 161 -11.02 25.97 0.51
C THR A 161 -10.56 25.21 -0.72
N ASP A 162 -11.51 24.85 -1.58
CA ASP A 162 -11.27 24.15 -2.83
C ASP A 162 -10.75 25.14 -3.91
N PRO A 163 -9.67 24.83 -4.62
CA PRO A 163 -9.23 25.62 -5.76
C PRO A 163 -10.07 25.33 -7.00
N ILE A 164 -10.39 26.34 -7.81
CA ILE A 164 -11.18 26.16 -9.05
C ILE A 164 -10.56 25.06 -9.93
N GLY A 165 -11.33 24.05 -10.28
CA GLY A 165 -10.88 22.92 -11.08
C GLY A 165 -11.61 21.63 -10.74
N GLU A 166 -11.06 20.51 -11.21
CA GLU A 166 -11.53 19.19 -10.78
C GLU A 166 -10.50 18.61 -9.81
N ASN A 167 -10.89 18.45 -8.55
CA ASN A 167 -10.03 18.03 -7.46
C ASN A 167 -10.55 16.76 -6.78
N TYR A 168 -9.60 15.99 -6.28
CA TYR A 168 -9.86 14.71 -5.64
C TYR A 168 -9.10 14.64 -4.34
N TYR A 169 -9.78 14.29 -3.26
CA TYR A 169 -9.24 14.40 -1.92
C TYR A 169 -9.10 13.05 -1.24
N MET A 170 -7.99 12.92 -0.52
CA MET A 170 -7.73 11.83 0.39
C MET A 170 -7.45 12.38 1.78
N ILE A 171 -8.25 11.98 2.77
CA ILE A 171 -7.97 12.21 4.19
C ILE A 171 -7.57 10.89 4.83
N ASN A 172 -6.41 10.87 5.48
CA ASN A 172 -5.91 9.74 6.23
C ASN A 172 -5.87 10.06 7.72
N VAL A 173 -6.35 9.13 8.53
CA VAL A 173 -6.27 9.18 10.00
C VAL A 173 -5.53 7.95 10.50
N GLN A 174 -4.51 8.17 11.32
CA GLN A 174 -3.72 7.09 11.90
C GLN A 174 -3.22 7.44 13.30
N ARG A 175 -2.98 6.41 14.12
CA ARG A 175 -2.27 6.58 15.39
C ARG A 175 -0.87 7.14 15.13
N PHE A 176 -0.49 8.16 15.90
CA PHE A 176 0.80 8.83 15.81
C PHE A 176 1.66 8.48 17.03
N ARG A 177 2.94 8.22 16.79
CA ARG A 177 3.96 8.04 17.83
C ARG A 177 5.18 8.84 17.42
N SER A 178 5.78 9.58 18.37
CA SER A 178 6.94 10.44 18.09
C SER A 178 8.19 9.68 17.63
N SER A 179 8.24 8.36 17.83
CA SER A 179 9.33 7.47 17.40
C SER A 179 8.98 6.68 16.12
N GLN A 180 8.19 7.24 15.21
CA GLN A 180 7.78 6.52 13.99
C GLN A 180 9.00 6.15 13.13
N GLU A 181 9.29 4.85 13.09
CA GLU A 181 10.26 4.22 12.17
C GLU A 181 9.75 4.30 10.72
N LEU A 182 10.63 4.21 9.71
CA LEU A 182 10.23 4.15 8.29
C LEU A 182 9.23 3.01 8.00
N SER A 183 9.23 1.93 8.79
CA SER A 183 8.26 0.84 8.68
C SER A 183 6.80 1.29 8.95
N SER A 184 6.61 2.40 9.66
CA SER A 184 5.27 2.99 9.89
C SER A 184 4.66 3.65 8.65
N LEU A 185 5.44 3.88 7.58
CA LEU A 185 4.94 4.38 6.29
C LEU A 185 3.99 3.38 5.64
N VAL A 186 4.14 2.09 5.95
CA VAL A 186 3.29 0.99 5.47
C VAL A 186 2.34 0.57 6.60
N ASN A 187 1.69 1.51 7.28
CA ASN A 187 0.71 1.19 8.32
C ASN A 187 -0.59 0.62 7.69
N PRO A 188 -0.91 -0.68 7.87
CA PRO A 188 -2.08 -1.28 7.23
C PRO A 188 -3.40 -0.81 7.86
N ARG A 189 -3.35 -0.13 9.02
CA ARG A 189 -4.51 0.32 9.80
C ARG A 189 -4.81 1.81 9.60
N ILE A 190 -4.35 2.42 8.52
CA ILE A 190 -4.75 3.81 8.19
C ILE A 190 -6.23 3.81 7.81
N PHE A 191 -7.01 4.69 8.45
CA PHE A 191 -8.35 5.00 7.97
C PHE A 191 -8.23 6.00 6.83
N THR A 192 -8.81 5.68 5.68
CA THR A 192 -8.77 6.53 4.48
C THR A 192 -10.18 6.92 4.09
N ARG A 193 -10.41 8.22 3.95
CA ARG A 193 -11.64 8.81 3.40
C ARG A 193 -11.33 9.46 2.07
N LEU A 194 -12.13 9.13 1.06
CA LEU A 194 -12.01 9.67 -0.30
C LEU A 194 -13.26 10.49 -0.65
N PHE A 195 -13.07 11.65 -1.27
CA PHE A 195 -14.17 12.45 -1.86
C PHE A 195 -13.67 13.28 -3.05
N ASP A 196 -14.61 13.76 -3.87
CA ASP A 196 -14.37 14.69 -4.98
C ASP A 196 -15.10 16.02 -4.74
N ASP A 197 -14.75 17.05 -5.52
CA ASP A 197 -15.21 18.43 -5.37
C ASP A 197 -16.45 18.80 -6.18
N LYS A 198 -17.10 17.85 -6.85
CA LYS A 198 -18.21 18.13 -7.79
C LYS A 198 -19.37 18.94 -7.22
N ALA A 199 -19.51 18.98 -5.89
CA ALA A 199 -20.54 19.72 -5.18
C ALA A 199 -20.08 21.05 -4.56
N PHE A 200 -18.79 21.39 -4.66
CA PHE A 200 -18.18 22.57 -4.00
C PHE A 200 -16.93 23.13 -4.74
N ASP A 201 -16.79 22.92 -6.05
CA ASP A 201 -15.70 23.45 -6.89
C ASP A 201 -15.50 24.97 -6.68
N GLY A 202 -14.31 25.35 -6.21
CA GLY A 202 -13.94 26.73 -5.92
C GLY A 202 -14.56 27.32 -4.64
N GLU A 203 -15.25 26.51 -3.82
CA GLU A 203 -15.95 26.92 -2.61
C GLU A 203 -15.31 26.35 -1.32
N GLU A 204 -15.79 26.82 -0.16
CA GLU A 204 -15.41 26.22 1.12
C GLU A 204 -16.24 24.97 1.41
N LYS A 205 -15.57 23.90 1.85
CA LYS A 205 -16.22 22.70 2.39
C LYS A 205 -15.87 22.50 3.85
N GLY A 206 -16.89 22.25 4.67
CA GLY A 206 -16.75 21.77 6.03
C GLY A 206 -17.46 20.43 6.22
N GLU A 207 -16.86 19.52 6.98
CA GLU A 207 -17.46 18.21 7.27
C GLU A 207 -16.96 17.61 8.59
N THR A 208 -17.81 16.81 9.22
CA THR A 208 -17.46 16.00 10.40
C THR A 208 -17.71 14.53 10.11
N PHE A 209 -16.78 13.65 10.50
CA PHE A 209 -16.94 12.20 10.38
C PHE A 209 -16.28 11.44 11.53
N ASN A 210 -16.76 10.23 11.78
CA ASN A 210 -16.17 9.32 12.76
C ASN A 210 -15.25 8.30 12.05
N VAL A 211 -14.10 8.02 12.66
CA VAL A 211 -13.17 6.98 12.22
C VAL A 211 -13.72 5.62 12.66
N LEU A 212 -14.23 4.85 11.71
CA LEU A 212 -14.85 3.56 11.97
C LEU A 212 -13.80 2.43 12.04
N PHE A 213 -14.18 1.32 12.68
CA PHE A 213 -13.38 0.08 12.78
C PHE A 213 -12.03 0.23 13.50
N GLN A 214 -11.87 1.31 14.27
CA GLN A 214 -10.73 1.54 15.14
C GLN A 214 -11.22 2.11 16.46
N GLU A 215 -10.78 1.50 17.56
CA GLU A 215 -11.00 2.03 18.90
C GLU A 215 -9.92 3.06 19.23
N PHE A 216 -10.36 4.18 19.80
CA PHE A 216 -9.51 5.24 20.32
C PHE A 216 -9.89 5.54 21.77
N SER A 217 -8.94 6.05 22.55
CA SER A 217 -9.19 6.47 23.93
C SER A 217 -8.65 7.87 24.18
N GLU A 218 -9.17 8.54 25.21
CA GLU A 218 -8.61 9.80 25.68
C GLU A 218 -7.10 9.67 25.91
N GLY A 219 -6.33 10.65 25.45
CA GLY A 219 -4.88 10.67 25.49
C GLY A 219 -4.18 9.97 24.31
N ASP A 220 -4.90 9.24 23.46
CA ASP A 220 -4.32 8.71 22.22
C ASP A 220 -3.87 9.85 21.30
N SER A 221 -2.68 9.71 20.72
CA SER A 221 -2.18 10.63 19.70
C SER A 221 -2.53 10.13 18.31
N ILE A 222 -3.07 11.01 17.47
CA ILE A 222 -3.38 10.72 16.07
C ILE A 222 -2.79 11.76 15.14
N ALA A 223 -2.47 11.35 13.92
CA ALA A 223 -2.16 12.23 12.81
C ALA A 223 -3.34 12.20 11.83
N VAL A 224 -3.86 13.38 11.51
CA VAL A 224 -4.83 13.61 10.45
C VAL A 224 -4.08 14.27 9.31
N SER A 225 -4.18 13.71 8.12
CA SER A 225 -3.53 14.25 6.93
C SER A 225 -4.52 14.36 5.78
N MET A 226 -4.42 15.43 4.99
CA MET A 226 -5.22 15.63 3.79
C MET A 226 -4.31 15.97 2.62
N ALA A 227 -4.63 15.42 1.46
CA ALA A 227 -3.98 15.80 0.22
C ALA A 227 -4.98 15.88 -0.93
N ASN A 228 -4.75 16.81 -1.85
CA ASN A 228 -5.27 16.71 -3.21
C ASN A 228 -4.45 15.65 -3.95
N ILE A 229 -5.13 14.74 -4.63
CA ILE A 229 -4.56 13.59 -5.33
C ILE A 229 -5.03 13.57 -6.78
N SER A 230 -4.29 12.91 -7.66
CA SER A 230 -4.73 12.76 -9.05
C SER A 230 -5.99 11.90 -9.14
N LYS A 231 -6.87 12.21 -10.10
CA LYS A 231 -8.06 11.39 -10.41
C LYS A 231 -7.74 9.91 -10.56
N ALA A 232 -6.67 9.59 -11.30
CA ALA A 232 -6.28 8.21 -11.56
C ALA A 232 -5.89 7.47 -10.27
N TYR A 233 -5.25 8.16 -9.31
CA TYR A 233 -4.95 7.57 -8.01
C TYR A 233 -6.19 7.45 -7.12
N TYR A 234 -7.09 8.43 -7.16
CA TYR A 234 -8.39 8.34 -6.49
C TYR A 234 -9.21 7.13 -6.97
N ASP A 235 -9.28 6.91 -8.28
CA ASP A 235 -9.97 5.76 -8.88
C ASP A 235 -9.32 4.43 -8.44
N PHE A 236 -7.98 4.37 -8.40
CA PHE A 236 -7.24 3.22 -7.86
C PHE A 236 -7.59 2.94 -6.40
N LEU A 237 -7.60 3.98 -5.54
CA LEU A 237 -7.92 3.83 -4.12
C LEU A 237 -9.38 3.44 -3.88
N LYS A 238 -10.32 3.92 -4.70
CA LYS A 238 -11.73 3.50 -4.64
C LYS A 238 -11.90 2.01 -4.86
N VAL A 239 -11.34 1.48 -5.96
CA VAL A 239 -11.38 0.03 -6.24
C VAL A 239 -10.74 -0.76 -5.09
N ARG A 240 -9.61 -0.28 -4.56
CA ARG A 240 -8.94 -0.91 -3.40
C ARG A 240 -9.78 -0.88 -2.12
N SER A 241 -10.50 0.20 -1.86
CA SER A 241 -11.36 0.33 -0.67
C SER A 241 -12.59 -0.55 -0.78
N ASP A 242 -13.28 -0.53 -1.93
CA ASP A 242 -14.51 -1.29 -2.15
C ASP A 242 -14.27 -2.81 -2.05
N ASN A 243 -13.07 -3.26 -2.45
CA ASN A 243 -12.70 -4.68 -2.39
C ASN A 243 -12.44 -5.19 -0.98
N ARG A 244 -11.92 -4.36 -0.05
CA ARG A 244 -11.70 -4.76 1.36
C ARG A 244 -12.97 -5.23 2.07
N PHE A 245 -14.15 -4.87 1.56
CA PHE A 245 -15.44 -5.18 2.17
C PHE A 245 -16.31 -6.13 1.33
N SER A 246 -15.82 -6.62 0.18
CA SER A 246 -16.60 -7.45 -0.73
C SER A 246 -16.44 -8.94 -0.40
N PHE A 247 -17.49 -9.54 0.16
CA PHE A 247 -17.66 -10.99 0.40
C PHE A 247 -17.56 -11.86 -0.88
N VAL A 248 -17.35 -11.25 -2.05
CA VAL A 248 -17.29 -11.89 -3.37
C VAL A 248 -15.88 -12.40 -3.72
N GLU A 249 -14.84 -12.05 -2.94
CA GLU A 249 -13.46 -12.53 -3.16
C GLU A 249 -13.29 -14.04 -3.04
N PHE A 250 -14.19 -14.76 -2.37
CA PHE A 250 -14.11 -16.23 -2.27
C PHE A 250 -14.54 -16.97 -3.55
N ALA A 251 -15.21 -16.29 -4.49
CA ALA A 251 -15.75 -16.91 -5.71
C ALA A 251 -15.52 -16.10 -7.00
N GLY A 252 -14.92 -14.91 -6.92
CA GLY A 252 -14.68 -14.02 -8.05
C GLY A 252 -13.28 -14.15 -8.65
N GLU A 253 -13.17 -13.90 -9.95
CA GLU A 253 -11.88 -13.80 -10.65
C GLU A 253 -10.99 -12.70 -10.03
N PRO A 254 -9.65 -12.83 -10.08
CA PRO A 254 -8.74 -11.81 -9.57
C PRO A 254 -9.04 -10.43 -10.15
N ILE A 255 -9.26 -9.43 -9.29
CA ILE A 255 -9.57 -8.07 -9.74
C ILE A 255 -8.29 -7.41 -10.26
N ASN A 256 -8.36 -6.91 -11.49
CA ASN A 256 -7.28 -6.13 -12.06
C ASN A 256 -7.38 -4.67 -11.57
N TYR A 257 -6.52 -4.29 -10.63
CA TYR A 257 -6.45 -2.91 -10.15
C TYR A 257 -5.97 -1.96 -11.27
N PRO A 258 -6.51 -0.73 -11.36
CA PRO A 258 -5.94 0.29 -12.22
C PRO A 258 -4.46 0.52 -11.88
N THR A 259 -3.63 0.73 -12.91
CA THR A 259 -2.19 0.99 -12.77
C THR A 259 -1.77 2.02 -13.81
N ASN A 260 -0.84 2.91 -13.43
CA ASN A 260 -0.11 3.77 -14.37
C ASN A 260 1.30 3.24 -14.67
N VAL A 261 1.65 2.06 -14.15
CA VAL A 261 2.94 1.41 -14.36
C VAL A 261 2.89 0.57 -15.62
N GLN A 262 3.60 1.00 -16.66
CA GLN A 262 3.74 0.28 -17.92
C GLN A 262 4.72 -0.88 -17.75
N GLY A 263 4.27 -2.10 -18.10
CA GLY A 263 5.06 -3.32 -17.96
C GLY A 263 5.05 -3.95 -16.56
N GLY A 264 4.33 -3.35 -15.59
CA GLY A 264 4.27 -3.82 -14.21
C GLY A 264 2.90 -3.60 -13.56
N TYR A 265 2.87 -3.68 -12.23
CA TYR A 265 1.68 -3.42 -11.41
C TYR A 265 1.95 -2.33 -10.37
N GLY A 266 0.90 -1.97 -9.63
CA GLY A 266 0.96 -0.96 -8.57
C GLY A 266 0.59 0.42 -9.10
N PHE A 267 1.03 1.47 -8.40
CA PHE A 267 0.68 2.83 -8.76
C PHE A 267 1.77 3.81 -8.31
N PHE A 268 2.31 4.58 -9.26
CA PHE A 268 3.16 5.72 -8.98
C PHE A 268 2.30 6.97 -8.81
N ASN A 269 2.27 7.53 -7.62
CA ASN A 269 1.53 8.74 -7.28
C ASN A 269 2.43 9.75 -6.55
N LEU A 270 2.11 11.03 -6.71
CA LEU A 270 2.72 12.13 -5.98
C LEU A 270 1.60 12.99 -5.41
N HIS A 271 1.70 13.33 -4.12
CA HIS A 271 0.79 14.24 -3.44
C HIS A 271 1.48 14.81 -2.21
N THR A 272 1.23 16.08 -1.91
CA THR A 272 1.79 16.76 -0.73
C THR A 272 0.71 16.88 0.34
N PRO A 273 0.79 16.12 1.45
CA PRO A 273 -0.24 16.19 2.48
C PRO A 273 -0.01 17.34 3.47
N ASP A 274 -1.09 17.99 3.89
CA ASP A 274 -1.12 18.79 5.11
C ASP A 274 -1.37 17.88 6.31
N VAL A 275 -0.44 17.82 7.26
CA VAL A 275 -0.49 16.91 8.41
C VAL A 275 -0.67 17.71 9.70
N ARG A 276 -1.63 17.28 10.53
CA ARG A 276 -1.89 17.82 11.86
C ARG A 276 -1.94 16.68 12.87
N VAL A 277 -1.30 16.88 14.02
CA VAL A 277 -1.24 15.89 15.11
C VAL A 277 -2.09 16.38 16.27
N PHE A 278 -2.91 15.49 16.80
CA PHE A 278 -3.81 15.75 17.92
C PHE A 278 -3.60 14.73 19.03
N ILE A 279 -3.83 15.15 20.26
CA ILE A 279 -4.08 14.27 21.39
C ILE A 279 -5.61 14.30 21.59
N LEU A 280 -6.24 13.13 21.58
CA LEU A 280 -7.69 13.03 21.69
C LEU A 280 -8.14 13.34 23.12
N ASP A 281 -9.12 14.22 23.24
CA ASP A 281 -9.82 14.62 24.47
C ASP A 281 -11.35 14.46 24.35
#